data_AF-A0A8T5BH94-F1
#
_entry.id   AF-A0A8T5BH94-F1
#
_cell.length_a   1.000
_cell.length_b   1.000
_cell.length_c   1.000
_cell.angle_alpha   90.00
_cell.angle_beta   90.00
_cell.angle_gamma   90.00
#
_symmetry.space_group_name_H-M   'P 1'
#
loop_
_entity.id
_entity.type
_entity.pdbx_description
1 polymer ?
#
loop_
_entity_poly.entity_id
_entity_poly.type
_entity_poly.pdbx_seq_one_letter_code
_entity_poly.pdbx_strand_id
1 'polypeptide(L)'
;MVSYAIISCSLLAFTALPSLAYGVISDASYEMLIIGPESYVDEIQRFIDFKMSRGIAALYFSTEFINRSLQGSDIASKIHHFVAREYEQSGIKYLLLVGTYEQVPTKYVYSPSSEFDVADFNYKPTDWYYGVPDWDDSKIGLLGGNIPKIAVGRLPINNEEELNQVISKMISVEKDFNCGPLLIFDGLNGALNSFLGLFSTHRYVSDGNLTVSMINRILSVEEAGYIVSYTHGSPDALWTRTSEGKWKTLITCEDARAINKTYGVHYLIACFAGALDLGNESLARALITSPAGPAVVIASSRVEVFDIQISSKFWGFLFKTGDVGMSFIDALQLYLCDQEVFSSSERRFQKYNLYLTKVIYGDISWRIVEDAEDDMYDLSVHYAQPESHLETSFNVDEAPSLSKIDEEIIVLSSIFLLVPLLLYYFLILRR
;
A
#
# COMPACT_ATOMS: atom_id res chain seq x y z
N MET A 1 -35.00 -48.32 47.23
CA MET A 1 -34.47 -47.59 48.41
C MET A 1 -33.04 -47.18 48.07
N VAL A 2 -32.83 -45.95 47.62
CA VAL A 2 -32.29 -44.81 48.39
C VAL A 2 -30.79 -44.96 48.74
N SER A 3 -29.93 -44.40 47.86
CA SER A 3 -29.12 -43.17 48.06
C SER A 3 -27.84 -43.14 48.92
N TYR A 4 -26.92 -42.26 48.43
CA TYR A 4 -25.70 -41.63 49.01
C TYR A 4 -24.42 -42.48 49.15
N ALA A 5 -23.17 -41.97 49.09
CA ALA A 5 -22.44 -40.85 48.47
C ALA A 5 -20.97 -40.96 48.99
N ILE A 6 -20.02 -40.24 48.36
CA ILE A 6 -18.74 -39.68 48.90
C ILE A 6 -17.40 -40.21 48.29
N ILE A 7 -16.86 -39.34 47.42
CA ILE A 7 -15.49 -38.78 47.22
C ILE A 7 -14.27 -39.36 47.99
N SER A 8 -13.19 -39.69 47.26
CA SER A 8 -11.79 -39.18 47.45
C SER A 8 -10.92 -39.62 46.25
N CYS A 9 -10.55 -38.77 45.29
CA CYS A 9 -9.44 -37.80 45.28
C CYS A 9 -8.06 -38.40 45.60
N SER A 10 -7.29 -38.72 44.55
CA SER A 10 -5.83 -38.90 44.62
C SER A 10 -5.20 -38.25 43.39
N LEU A 11 -4.47 -37.16 43.68
CA LEU A 11 -3.69 -36.31 42.78
C LEU A 11 -2.67 -37.12 41.96
N LEU A 12 -2.64 -36.86 40.65
CA LEU A 12 -1.42 -36.92 39.86
C LEU A 12 -1.21 -35.52 39.27
N ALA A 13 -0.12 -34.89 39.70
CA ALA A 13 0.30 -33.58 39.23
C ALA A 13 0.78 -33.69 37.78
N PHE A 14 -0.02 -33.18 36.84
CA PHE A 14 0.47 -32.77 35.53
C PHE A 14 0.96 -31.34 35.66
N THR A 15 2.27 -31.15 35.47
CA THR A 15 2.91 -29.85 35.38
C THR A 15 2.25 -29.03 34.27
N ALA A 16 1.82 -27.83 34.62
CA ALA A 16 1.13 -26.88 33.76
C ALA A 16 1.95 -26.60 32.48
N LEU A 17 1.44 -27.07 31.34
CA LEU A 17 1.68 -26.42 30.07
C LEU A 17 0.86 -25.11 30.08
N PRO A 18 1.38 -23.99 29.57
CA PRO A 18 0.57 -22.79 29.40
C PRO A 18 -0.62 -23.17 28.52
N SER A 19 -1.82 -22.91 29.02
CA SER A 19 -3.06 -23.15 28.30
C SER A 19 -3.01 -22.38 26.99
N LEU A 20 -2.93 -23.07 25.85
CA LEU A 20 -3.53 -22.55 24.63
C LEU A 20 -4.97 -22.23 25.01
N ALA A 21 -5.31 -20.94 25.06
CA ALA A 21 -6.68 -20.52 25.19
C ALA A 21 -7.42 -21.11 23.99
N TYR A 22 -8.14 -22.21 24.25
CA TYR A 22 -9.21 -22.68 23.41
C TYR A 22 -10.23 -21.55 23.43
N GLY A 23 -10.12 -20.66 22.45
CA GLY A 23 -11.08 -19.59 22.24
C GLY A 23 -12.43 -20.21 21.98
N VAL A 24 -13.28 -20.19 23.00
CA VAL A 24 -14.71 -19.99 22.79
C VAL A 24 -14.80 -18.81 21.82
N ILE A 25 -15.42 -19.03 20.66
CA ILE A 25 -15.73 -17.98 19.68
C ILE A 25 -16.55 -16.94 20.45
N SER A 26 -15.89 -15.88 20.91
CA SER A 26 -16.60 -14.73 21.44
C SER A 26 -17.21 -14.03 20.24
N ASP A 27 -18.49 -13.71 20.35
CA ASP A 27 -19.31 -12.85 19.49
C ASP A 27 -18.77 -11.39 19.40
N ALA A 28 -17.48 -11.19 19.68
CA ALA A 28 -16.81 -9.90 19.66
C ALA A 28 -16.40 -9.60 18.21
N SER A 29 -17.26 -8.83 17.53
CA SER A 29 -16.88 -8.15 16.29
C SER A 29 -15.56 -7.41 16.48
N TYR A 30 -14.66 -7.55 15.51
CA TYR A 30 -13.37 -6.87 15.48
C TYR A 30 -13.19 -6.19 14.12
N GLU A 31 -12.42 -5.11 14.09
CA GLU A 31 -12.30 -4.25 12.90
C GLU A 31 -11.04 -4.57 12.08
N MET A 32 -9.98 -5.09 12.71
CA MET A 32 -8.68 -5.30 12.08
C MET A 32 -8.24 -6.76 12.15
N LEU A 33 -8.03 -7.37 10.98
CA LEU A 33 -7.40 -8.67 10.84
C LEU A 33 -5.91 -8.51 10.51
N ILE A 34 -5.05 -9.22 11.22
CA ILE A 34 -3.60 -9.27 10.94
C ILE A 34 -3.23 -10.71 10.57
N ILE A 35 -2.49 -10.88 9.46
CA ILE A 35 -2.04 -12.20 8.98
C ILE A 35 -0.54 -12.18 8.75
N GLY A 36 0.17 -13.17 9.28
CA GLY A 36 1.63 -13.33 9.10
C GLY A 36 2.19 -14.63 9.65
N PRO A 37 3.52 -14.84 9.65
CA PRO A 37 4.17 -16.01 10.23
C PRO A 37 3.89 -16.23 11.73
N GLU A 38 3.69 -17.48 12.14
CA GLU A 38 3.49 -17.85 13.56
C GLU A 38 4.61 -17.32 14.49
N SER A 39 5.83 -17.16 13.96
CA SER A 39 6.98 -16.60 14.70
C SER A 39 6.85 -15.12 15.08
N TYR A 40 5.91 -14.37 14.51
CA TYR A 40 5.74 -12.93 14.75
C TYR A 40 4.66 -12.61 15.81
N VAL A 41 4.10 -13.62 16.47
CA VAL A 41 2.95 -13.46 17.37
C VAL A 41 3.25 -12.50 18.53
N ASP A 42 4.44 -12.55 19.11
CA ASP A 42 4.79 -11.76 20.29
C ASP A 42 4.92 -10.26 19.94
N GLU A 43 5.58 -9.93 18.84
CA GLU A 43 5.71 -8.55 18.32
C GLU A 43 4.34 -7.99 17.91
N ILE A 44 3.53 -8.80 17.23
CA ILE A 44 2.19 -8.41 16.78
C ILE A 44 1.24 -8.21 17.96
N GLN A 45 1.36 -8.99 19.03
CA GLN A 45 0.53 -8.81 20.23
C GLN A 45 0.72 -7.42 20.82
N ARG A 46 1.96 -6.91 20.88
CA ARG A 46 2.23 -5.54 21.33
C ARG A 46 1.53 -4.50 20.46
N PHE A 47 1.44 -4.73 19.16
CA PHE A 47 0.73 -3.84 18.25
C PHE A 47 -0.80 -3.93 18.40
N ILE A 48 -1.34 -5.14 18.59
CA ILE A 48 -2.76 -5.36 18.90
C ILE A 48 -3.16 -4.64 20.18
N ASP A 49 -2.38 -4.78 21.25
CA ASP A 49 -2.66 -4.12 22.53
C ASP A 49 -2.71 -2.59 22.36
N PHE A 50 -1.79 -2.04 21.56
CA PHE A 50 -1.81 -0.63 21.20
C PHE A 50 -3.07 -0.25 20.41
N LYS A 51 -3.44 -1.03 19.38
CA LYS A 51 -4.65 -0.78 18.58
C LYS A 51 -5.94 -0.85 19.40
N MET A 52 -6.04 -1.82 20.30
CA MET A 52 -7.14 -1.91 21.24
C MET A 52 -7.21 -0.67 22.15
N SER A 53 -6.06 -0.15 22.61
CA SER A 53 -6.00 1.11 23.37
C SER A 53 -6.43 2.35 22.56
N ARG A 54 -6.38 2.27 21.22
CA ARG A 54 -6.87 3.30 20.29
C ARG A 54 -8.29 3.01 19.78
N GLY A 55 -8.99 2.04 20.36
CA GLY A 55 -10.38 1.71 20.01
C GLY A 55 -10.54 0.92 18.72
N ILE A 56 -9.48 0.22 18.27
CA ILE A 56 -9.51 -0.70 17.13
C ILE A 56 -9.34 -2.12 17.67
N ALA A 57 -10.43 -2.90 17.68
CA ALA A 57 -10.36 -4.31 18.03
C ALA A 57 -9.65 -5.08 16.90
N ALA A 58 -8.58 -5.79 17.24
CA ALA A 58 -7.72 -6.48 16.27
C ALA A 58 -7.46 -7.93 16.67
N LEU A 59 -7.35 -8.82 15.69
CA LEU A 59 -6.97 -10.23 15.88
C LEU A 59 -5.84 -10.63 14.93
N TYR A 60 -5.00 -11.56 15.39
CA TYR A 60 -3.92 -12.15 14.61
C TYR A 60 -4.20 -13.61 14.27
N PHE A 61 -3.97 -13.98 13.01
CA PHE A 61 -3.98 -15.38 12.56
C PHE A 61 -2.73 -15.68 11.76
N SER A 62 -2.08 -16.80 12.07
CA SER A 62 -0.86 -17.15 11.35
C SER A 62 -1.13 -17.71 9.96
N THR A 63 -0.24 -17.46 9.00
CA THR A 63 -0.26 -18.10 7.69
C THR A 63 -0.27 -19.62 7.82
N GLU A 64 0.51 -20.16 8.76
CA GLU A 64 0.59 -21.59 9.04
C GLU A 64 -0.75 -22.15 9.53
N PHE A 65 -1.45 -21.44 10.41
CA PHE A 65 -2.79 -21.81 10.85
C PHE A 65 -3.77 -21.85 9.67
N ILE A 66 -3.80 -20.80 8.85
CA ILE A 66 -4.69 -20.71 7.69
C ILE A 66 -4.39 -21.85 6.69
N ASN A 67 -3.11 -22.09 6.41
CA ASN A 67 -2.69 -23.12 5.47
C ASN A 67 -3.12 -24.53 5.90
N ARG A 68 -3.04 -24.83 7.21
CA ARG A 68 -3.47 -26.11 7.80
C ARG A 68 -5.00 -26.24 7.90
N SER A 69 -5.70 -25.12 8.09
CA SER A 69 -7.14 -25.11 8.39
C SER A 69 -8.03 -25.15 7.14
N LEU A 70 -7.51 -24.74 5.98
CA LEU A 70 -8.27 -24.68 4.74
C LEU A 70 -7.72 -25.65 3.68
N GLN A 71 -8.64 -26.30 2.97
CA GLN A 71 -8.30 -27.10 1.79
C GLN A 71 -7.94 -26.19 0.60
N GLY A 72 -7.16 -26.71 -0.33
CA GLY A 72 -6.66 -25.96 -1.50
C GLY A 72 -5.15 -26.10 -1.66
N SER A 73 -4.66 -25.88 -2.88
CA SER A 73 -3.23 -25.98 -3.20
C SER A 73 -2.48 -24.66 -3.04
N ASP A 74 -3.13 -23.54 -3.31
CA ASP A 74 -2.53 -22.21 -3.29
C ASP A 74 -2.82 -21.47 -1.99
N ILE A 75 -1.77 -20.94 -1.35
CA ILE A 75 -1.87 -20.23 -0.08
C ILE A 75 -2.55 -18.86 -0.25
N ALA A 76 -2.37 -18.16 -1.38
CA ALA A 76 -3.04 -16.89 -1.62
C ALA A 76 -4.57 -17.06 -1.66
N SER A 77 -5.07 -18.06 -2.40
CA SER A 77 -6.52 -18.39 -2.39
C SER A 77 -7.03 -18.79 -0.99
N LYS A 78 -6.21 -19.48 -0.16
CA LYS A 78 -6.61 -19.81 1.22
C LYS A 78 -6.72 -18.57 2.10
N ILE A 79 -5.75 -17.66 2.03
CA ILE A 79 -5.79 -16.39 2.76
C ILE A 79 -7.02 -15.59 2.33
N HIS A 80 -7.30 -15.50 1.01
CA HIS A 80 -8.48 -14.83 0.49
C HIS A 80 -9.79 -15.39 1.05
N HIS A 81 -10.00 -16.70 0.98
CA HIS A 81 -11.19 -17.33 1.54
C HIS A 81 -11.31 -17.13 3.06
N PHE A 82 -10.20 -17.09 3.78
CA PHE A 82 -10.18 -16.81 5.21
C PHE A 82 -10.63 -15.37 5.48
N VAL A 83 -10.02 -14.39 4.81
CA VAL A 83 -10.36 -12.96 4.93
C VAL A 83 -11.82 -12.71 4.55
N ALA A 84 -12.32 -13.30 3.45
CA ALA A 84 -13.71 -13.16 3.03
C ALA A 84 -14.69 -13.67 4.10
N ARG A 85 -14.38 -14.80 4.74
CA ARG A 85 -15.17 -15.33 5.86
C ARG A 85 -15.16 -14.38 7.06
N GLU A 86 -13.99 -13.88 7.45
CA GLU A 86 -13.86 -12.95 8.59
C GLU A 86 -14.59 -11.62 8.33
N TYR A 87 -14.63 -11.16 7.08
CA TYR A 87 -15.48 -10.04 6.68
C TYR A 87 -16.97 -10.33 6.84
N GLU A 88 -17.45 -11.48 6.38
CA GLU A 88 -18.86 -11.87 6.52
C GLU A 88 -19.28 -12.07 7.98
N GLN A 89 -18.39 -12.63 8.82
CA GLN A 89 -18.70 -13.00 10.20
C GLN A 89 -18.50 -11.86 11.20
N SER A 90 -17.43 -11.08 11.04
CA SER A 90 -16.97 -10.11 12.04
C SER A 90 -17.07 -8.66 11.57
N GLY A 91 -17.25 -8.44 10.25
CA GLY A 91 -17.34 -7.12 9.66
C GLY A 91 -16.02 -6.36 9.61
N ILE A 92 -14.89 -7.07 9.42
CA ILE A 92 -13.56 -6.47 9.39
C ILE A 92 -13.49 -5.35 8.34
N LYS A 93 -12.80 -4.26 8.68
CA LYS A 93 -12.57 -3.10 7.80
C LYS A 93 -11.14 -3.03 7.32
N TYR A 94 -10.20 -3.55 8.11
CA TYR A 94 -8.78 -3.46 7.86
C TYR A 94 -8.15 -4.85 7.83
N LEU A 95 -7.23 -5.05 6.90
CA LEU A 95 -6.36 -6.22 6.80
C LEU A 95 -4.90 -5.77 6.77
N LEU A 96 -4.07 -6.28 7.68
CA LEU A 96 -2.63 -6.07 7.66
C LEU A 96 -1.91 -7.38 7.37
N LEU A 97 -1.22 -7.43 6.23
CA LEU A 97 -0.39 -8.55 5.80
C LEU A 97 1.04 -8.35 6.29
N VAL A 98 1.60 -9.28 7.05
CA VAL A 98 2.92 -9.15 7.67
C VAL A 98 3.82 -10.30 7.25
N GLY A 99 4.95 -9.99 6.60
CA GLY A 99 5.95 -10.96 6.18
C GLY A 99 6.37 -10.80 4.72
N THR A 100 7.27 -11.67 4.26
CA THR A 100 7.78 -11.63 2.89
C THR A 100 6.71 -12.00 1.87
N TYR A 101 7.00 -11.79 0.59
CA TYR A 101 6.10 -12.17 -0.50
C TYR A 101 5.94 -13.70 -0.64
N GLU A 102 6.81 -14.51 -0.03
CA GLU A 102 6.64 -15.96 0.02
C GLU A 102 5.79 -16.40 1.22
N GLN A 103 5.95 -15.73 2.37
CA GLN A 103 5.20 -16.03 3.58
C GLN A 103 3.74 -15.58 3.49
N VAL A 104 3.49 -14.42 2.87
CA VAL A 104 2.16 -13.86 2.67
C VAL A 104 2.06 -13.36 1.22
N PRO A 105 1.80 -14.27 0.25
CA PRO A 105 1.94 -13.93 -1.15
C PRO A 105 0.94 -12.89 -1.63
N THR A 106 1.35 -12.13 -2.63
CA THR A 106 0.46 -11.26 -3.40
C THR A 106 -0.19 -12.05 -4.54
N LYS A 107 -1.37 -11.66 -4.99
CA LYS A 107 -2.05 -12.34 -6.10
C LYS A 107 -1.58 -11.75 -7.43
N TYR A 108 -1.20 -12.61 -8.38
CA TYR A 108 -0.99 -12.19 -9.76
C TYR A 108 -2.30 -12.28 -10.53
N VAL A 109 -2.78 -11.13 -10.99
CA VAL A 109 -4.07 -10.98 -11.68
C VAL A 109 -3.84 -10.66 -13.14
N TYR A 110 -4.53 -11.37 -14.03
CA TYR A 110 -4.48 -11.10 -15.47
C TYR A 110 -5.18 -9.77 -15.77
N SER A 111 -4.39 -8.75 -16.11
CA SER A 111 -4.87 -7.44 -16.53
C SER A 111 -3.92 -6.91 -17.61
N PRO A 112 -4.17 -7.30 -18.88
CA PRO A 112 -3.24 -7.07 -19.97
C PRO A 112 -3.03 -5.58 -20.21
N SER A 113 -1.80 -5.24 -20.55
CA SER A 113 -1.38 -3.88 -20.83
C SER A 113 -0.35 -3.93 -21.96
N SER A 114 -0.39 -2.97 -22.87
CA SER A 114 0.67 -2.73 -23.85
C SER A 114 1.94 -2.14 -23.20
N GLU A 115 2.15 -2.34 -21.91
CA GLU A 115 3.33 -1.89 -21.18
C GLU A 115 4.53 -2.69 -21.68
N PHE A 116 5.49 -2.00 -22.29
CA PHE A 116 6.80 -2.52 -22.73
C PHE A 116 6.74 -3.63 -23.80
N ASP A 117 5.60 -3.86 -24.46
CA ASP A 117 5.40 -4.92 -25.48
C ASP A 117 5.86 -6.34 -25.07
N VAL A 118 5.97 -6.61 -23.76
CA VAL A 118 6.38 -7.90 -23.19
C VAL A 118 5.23 -8.61 -22.50
N ALA A 119 4.97 -9.86 -22.92
CA ALA A 119 3.83 -10.66 -22.47
C ALA A 119 3.81 -10.95 -20.95
N ASP A 120 4.96 -10.96 -20.29
CA ASP A 120 5.09 -11.24 -18.85
C ASP A 120 4.46 -10.15 -17.97
N PHE A 121 4.25 -8.94 -18.51
CA PHE A 121 3.58 -7.86 -17.78
C PHE A 121 2.06 -7.93 -17.82
N ASN A 122 1.45 -8.94 -18.45
CA ASN A 122 0.00 -9.10 -18.44
C ASN A 122 -0.56 -9.56 -17.09
N TYR A 123 0.30 -10.05 -16.19
CA TYR A 123 -0.07 -10.39 -14.82
C TYR A 123 0.50 -9.36 -13.85
N LYS A 124 -0.38 -8.77 -13.04
CA LYS A 124 -0.04 -7.69 -12.11
C LYS A 124 -0.16 -8.20 -10.67
N PRO A 125 0.88 -8.05 -9.82
CA PRO A 125 0.79 -8.39 -8.42
C PRO A 125 -0.10 -7.38 -7.68
N THR A 126 -1.02 -7.88 -6.88
CA THR A 126 -1.96 -7.08 -6.12
C THR A 126 -2.35 -7.72 -4.79
N ASP A 127 -2.36 -6.89 -3.74
CA ASP A 127 -2.95 -7.27 -2.45
C ASP A 127 -4.42 -6.89 -2.37
N TRP A 128 -4.92 -6.11 -3.33
CA TRP A 128 -6.33 -5.75 -3.41
C TRP A 128 -7.22 -6.98 -3.63
N TYR A 129 -6.68 -8.06 -4.20
CA TYR A 129 -7.35 -9.36 -4.21
C TYR A 129 -7.95 -9.71 -2.84
N TYR A 130 -7.19 -9.52 -1.76
CA TYR A 130 -7.64 -9.78 -0.38
C TYR A 130 -8.67 -8.77 0.14
N GLY A 131 -8.72 -7.58 -0.46
CA GLY A 131 -9.67 -6.52 -0.11
C GLY A 131 -11.07 -6.72 -0.68
N VAL A 132 -11.28 -7.70 -1.56
CA VAL A 132 -12.54 -7.96 -2.28
C VAL A 132 -13.05 -9.37 -1.90
N PRO A 133 -13.98 -9.48 -0.94
CA PRO A 133 -14.50 -10.78 -0.50
C PRO A 133 -15.10 -11.62 -1.63
N ASP A 134 -15.80 -10.99 -2.57
CA ASP A 134 -16.50 -11.60 -3.69
C ASP A 134 -15.75 -11.45 -5.03
N TRP A 135 -14.42 -11.51 -4.99
CA TRP A 135 -13.55 -11.34 -6.16
C TRP A 135 -13.96 -12.25 -7.33
N ASP A 136 -14.04 -11.67 -8.53
CA ASP A 136 -14.36 -12.36 -9.77
C ASP A 136 -13.44 -11.88 -10.91
N ASP A 137 -12.61 -12.78 -11.44
CA ASP A 137 -11.69 -12.51 -12.54
C ASP A 137 -12.42 -12.00 -13.80
N SER A 138 -13.70 -12.34 -13.98
CA SER A 138 -14.48 -11.89 -15.13
C SER A 138 -14.85 -10.41 -15.07
N LYS A 139 -14.82 -9.79 -13.87
CA LYS A 139 -15.17 -8.39 -13.62
C LYS A 139 -14.00 -7.42 -13.73
N ILE A 140 -12.77 -7.93 -13.91
CA ILE A 140 -11.58 -7.09 -14.07
C ILE A 140 -11.77 -6.13 -15.25
N GLY A 141 -11.50 -4.85 -15.01
CA GLY A 141 -11.62 -3.79 -16.01
C GLY A 141 -13.04 -3.29 -16.30
N LEU A 142 -14.07 -3.83 -15.63
CA LEU A 142 -15.46 -3.38 -15.82
C LEU A 142 -15.86 -2.35 -14.76
N LEU A 143 -16.87 -1.53 -15.09
CA LEU A 143 -17.50 -0.59 -14.17
C LEU A 143 -18.02 -1.32 -12.93
N GLY A 144 -17.59 -0.86 -11.75
CA GLY A 144 -17.93 -1.47 -10.47
C GLY A 144 -17.38 -2.88 -10.26
N GLY A 145 -16.42 -3.32 -11.07
CA GLY A 145 -15.80 -4.63 -10.96
C GLY A 145 -14.82 -4.73 -9.79
N ASN A 146 -14.99 -5.76 -8.95
CA ASN A 146 -14.11 -6.09 -7.81
C ASN A 146 -13.83 -4.89 -6.88
N ILE A 147 -14.84 -4.11 -6.51
CA ILE A 147 -14.67 -2.97 -5.59
C ILE A 147 -14.19 -3.47 -4.21
N PRO A 148 -13.09 -2.92 -3.64
CA PRO A 148 -12.65 -3.34 -2.32
C PRO A 148 -13.66 -2.95 -1.25
N LYS A 149 -13.80 -3.83 -0.26
CA LYS A 149 -14.60 -3.63 0.95
C LYS A 149 -13.76 -3.61 2.22
N ILE A 150 -12.51 -4.04 2.12
CA ILE A 150 -11.54 -4.11 3.22
C ILE A 150 -10.30 -3.34 2.77
N ALA A 151 -9.84 -2.41 3.59
CA ALA A 151 -8.60 -1.70 3.37
C ALA A 151 -7.41 -2.63 3.68
N VAL A 152 -6.51 -2.82 2.72
CA VAL A 152 -5.39 -3.75 2.84
C VAL A 152 -4.07 -2.99 2.94
N GLY A 153 -3.33 -3.24 4.02
CA GLY A 153 -1.96 -2.81 4.23
C GLY A 153 -0.98 -3.98 4.24
N ARG A 154 0.30 -3.70 3.99
CA ARG A 154 1.38 -4.68 4.05
C ARG A 154 2.59 -4.17 4.85
N LEU A 155 3.13 -5.03 5.69
CA LEU A 155 4.47 -4.92 6.27
C LEU A 155 5.35 -6.00 5.65
N PRO A 156 6.17 -5.67 4.63
CA PRO A 156 6.96 -6.66 3.90
C PRO A 156 8.23 -7.02 4.67
N ILE A 157 8.11 -7.67 5.83
CA ILE A 157 9.20 -7.84 6.81
C ILE A 157 9.96 -9.15 6.61
N ASN A 158 11.30 -9.10 6.74
CA ASN A 158 12.15 -10.29 6.56
C ASN A 158 12.42 -11.07 7.86
N ASN A 159 12.29 -10.44 9.03
CA ASN A 159 12.56 -11.07 10.33
C ASN A 159 11.94 -10.30 11.51
N GLU A 160 11.97 -10.91 12.69
CA GLU A 160 11.42 -10.41 13.95
C GLU A 160 12.02 -9.07 14.41
N GLU A 161 13.32 -8.87 14.24
CA GLU A 161 14.01 -7.62 14.63
C GLU A 161 13.49 -6.44 13.80
N GLU A 162 13.36 -6.63 12.49
CA GLU A 162 12.80 -5.63 11.60
C GLU A 162 11.31 -5.35 11.91
N LEU A 163 10.54 -6.39 12.26
CA LEU A 163 9.14 -6.23 12.68
C LEU A 163 9.05 -5.38 13.95
N ASN A 164 9.87 -5.70 14.95
CA ASN A 164 9.93 -4.98 16.21
C ASN A 164 10.25 -3.49 16.01
N GLN A 165 11.20 -3.18 15.12
CA GLN A 165 11.56 -1.80 14.77
C GLN A 165 10.40 -1.06 14.10
N VAL A 166 9.76 -1.67 13.10
CA VAL A 166 8.64 -1.05 12.36
C VAL A 166 7.42 -0.83 13.26
N ILE A 167 7.05 -1.81 14.09
CA ILE A 167 5.96 -1.66 15.06
C ILE A 167 6.26 -0.53 16.06
N SER A 168 7.50 -0.46 16.56
CA SER A 168 7.89 0.62 17.48
C SER A 168 7.79 1.99 16.82
N LYS A 169 8.22 2.12 15.56
CA LYS A 169 8.07 3.36 14.77
C LYS A 169 6.59 3.73 14.60
N MET A 170 5.75 2.80 14.13
CA MET A 170 4.32 3.05 13.92
C MET A 170 3.64 3.48 15.22
N ILE A 171 3.82 2.76 16.32
CA ILE A 171 3.25 3.12 17.64
C ILE A 171 3.73 4.51 18.06
N SER A 172 5.03 4.83 17.88
CA SER A 172 5.57 6.14 18.25
C SER A 172 4.94 7.26 17.43
N VAL A 173 4.83 7.09 16.11
CA VAL A 173 4.20 8.08 15.23
C VAL A 173 2.74 8.24 15.61
N GLU A 174 1.98 7.16 15.71
CA GLU A 174 0.55 7.24 16.02
C GLU A 174 0.23 7.85 17.39
N LYS A 175 1.14 7.78 18.36
CA LYS A 175 0.96 8.40 19.69
C LYS A 175 1.14 9.91 19.69
N ASP A 176 2.08 10.40 18.87
CA ASP A 176 2.57 11.78 18.92
C ASP A 176 2.82 12.28 17.49
N PHE A 177 1.77 12.23 16.67
CA PHE A 177 1.84 12.71 15.29
C PHE A 177 1.42 14.17 15.24
N ASN A 178 2.31 15.02 14.72
CA ASN A 178 1.98 16.41 14.41
C ASN A 178 1.50 16.50 12.95
N CYS A 179 0.27 17.00 12.76
CA CYS A 179 -0.26 17.32 11.44
C CYS A 179 0.50 18.52 10.87
N GLY A 180 1.54 18.22 10.10
CA GLY A 180 2.37 19.21 9.42
C GLY A 180 1.97 19.47 7.97
N PRO A 181 2.60 20.46 7.32
CA PRO A 181 2.35 20.77 5.90
C PRO A 181 2.70 19.59 4.99
N LEU A 182 2.07 19.56 3.81
CA LEU A 182 2.42 18.61 2.76
C LEU A 182 3.68 19.05 2.01
N LEU A 183 4.67 18.17 1.93
CA LEU A 183 5.83 18.34 1.06
C LEU A 183 5.57 17.66 -0.30
N ILE A 184 5.79 18.38 -1.39
CA ILE A 184 5.59 17.88 -2.75
C ILE A 184 6.95 17.81 -3.44
N PHE A 185 7.31 16.60 -3.87
CA PHE A 185 8.40 16.39 -4.81
C PHE A 185 7.82 16.31 -6.22
N ASP A 186 8.03 17.36 -7.01
CA ASP A 186 7.54 17.39 -8.39
C ASP A 186 8.71 17.25 -9.35
N GLY A 187 8.71 16.13 -10.08
CA GLY A 187 9.67 15.83 -11.12
C GLY A 187 9.21 16.20 -12.53
N LEU A 188 8.05 16.84 -12.68
CA LEU A 188 7.34 17.09 -13.94
C LEU A 188 7.04 18.58 -14.20
N ASN A 189 7.79 19.49 -13.58
CA ASN A 189 7.78 20.94 -13.88
C ASN A 189 6.40 21.63 -13.70
N GLY A 190 5.69 21.38 -12.59
CA GLY A 190 4.53 22.19 -12.20
C GLY A 190 3.18 21.72 -12.78
N ALA A 191 3.08 20.45 -13.17
CA ALA A 191 1.85 19.86 -13.72
C ALA A 191 0.70 19.70 -12.68
N LEU A 192 0.86 20.20 -11.45
CA LEU A 192 -0.01 19.92 -10.31
C LEU A 192 -0.95 21.06 -9.90
N ASN A 193 -1.12 22.12 -10.68
CA ASN A 193 -1.88 23.31 -10.27
C ASN A 193 -3.29 23.03 -9.70
N SER A 194 -4.02 22.03 -10.20
CA SER A 194 -5.32 21.62 -9.66
C SER A 194 -5.23 20.79 -8.37
N PHE A 195 -4.16 20.02 -8.20
CA PHE A 195 -3.87 19.21 -7.01
C PHE A 195 -3.45 20.10 -5.82
N LEU A 196 -2.75 21.20 -6.08
CA LEU A 196 -2.29 22.15 -5.06
C LEU A 196 -3.43 22.85 -4.31
N GLY A 197 -4.59 23.03 -4.94
CA GLY A 197 -5.77 23.64 -4.32
C GLY A 197 -6.37 22.83 -3.16
N LEU A 198 -5.96 21.57 -3.00
CA LEU A 198 -6.42 20.70 -1.90
C LEU A 198 -5.64 20.93 -0.60
N PHE A 199 -4.51 21.64 -0.65
CA PHE A 199 -3.59 21.76 0.48
C PHE A 199 -3.39 23.22 0.88
N SER A 200 -3.97 23.61 2.03
CA SER A 200 -3.85 24.96 2.60
C SER A 200 -2.40 25.34 2.90
N THR A 201 -1.55 24.36 3.24
CA THR A 201 -0.12 24.55 3.44
C THR A 201 0.67 23.47 2.69
N HIS A 202 1.44 23.89 1.69
CA HIS A 202 2.30 22.97 0.94
C HIS A 202 3.67 23.61 0.65
N ARG A 203 4.67 22.75 0.51
CA ARG A 203 6.03 23.11 0.07
C ARG A 203 6.39 22.34 -1.17
N TYR A 204 7.07 23.00 -2.10
CA TYR A 204 7.42 22.43 -3.37
C TYR A 204 8.94 22.31 -3.48
N VAL A 205 9.41 21.13 -3.87
CA VAL A 205 10.81 20.93 -4.23
C VAL A 205 10.88 20.48 -5.68
N SER A 206 11.32 21.39 -6.55
CA SER A 206 11.69 21.12 -7.95
C SER A 206 13.21 21.14 -8.16
N ASP A 207 13.60 20.82 -9.39
CA ASP A 207 14.95 21.03 -9.94
C ASP A 207 16.03 20.06 -9.43
N GLY A 208 15.60 18.96 -8.82
CA GLY A 208 16.41 17.78 -8.58
C GLY A 208 17.62 17.98 -7.66
N ASN A 209 17.73 19.11 -6.95
CA ASN A 209 18.76 19.32 -5.91
C ASN A 209 18.31 18.79 -4.54
N LEU A 210 17.29 17.93 -4.50
CA LEU A 210 16.86 17.28 -3.27
C LEU A 210 17.98 16.38 -2.77
N THR A 211 18.48 16.65 -1.57
CA THR A 211 19.44 15.80 -0.85
C THR A 211 18.79 15.29 0.42
N VAL A 212 19.26 14.17 0.97
CA VAL A 212 18.80 13.66 2.27
C VAL A 212 18.93 14.72 3.37
N SER A 213 20.01 15.51 3.35
CA SER A 213 20.18 16.60 4.30
C SER A 213 19.08 17.66 4.18
N MET A 214 18.59 17.94 2.97
CA MET A 214 17.47 18.85 2.76
C MET A 214 16.15 18.24 3.21
N ILE A 215 15.90 16.95 2.91
CA ILE A 215 14.72 16.22 3.38
C ILE A 215 14.67 16.27 4.91
N ASN A 216 15.77 15.86 5.57
CA ASN A 216 15.88 15.87 7.03
C ASN A 216 15.69 17.27 7.61
N ARG A 217 16.22 18.32 6.94
CA ARG A 217 16.00 19.70 7.37
C ARG A 217 14.54 20.12 7.26
N ILE A 218 13.87 19.83 6.14
CA ILE A 218 12.46 20.21 5.94
C ILE A 218 11.58 19.46 6.95
N LEU A 219 11.78 18.15 7.12
CA LEU A 219 11.05 17.35 8.10
C LEU A 219 11.27 17.82 9.54
N SER A 220 12.48 18.29 9.88
CA SER A 220 12.82 18.68 11.26
C SER A 220 12.50 20.13 11.60
N VAL A 221 12.64 21.06 10.64
CA VAL A 221 12.51 22.51 10.87
C VAL A 221 11.13 23.02 10.46
N GLU A 222 10.58 22.49 9.37
CA GLU A 222 9.27 22.88 8.85
C GLU A 222 8.18 21.91 9.29
N GLU A 223 8.55 20.89 10.08
CA GLU A 223 7.65 19.88 10.67
C GLU A 223 6.71 19.23 9.64
N ALA A 224 7.14 19.06 8.39
CA ALA A 224 6.32 18.47 7.35
C ALA A 224 5.83 17.06 7.76
N GLY A 225 4.50 16.89 7.77
CA GLY A 225 3.85 15.66 8.24
C GLY A 225 3.60 14.64 7.14
N TYR A 226 3.58 15.10 5.89
CA TYR A 226 3.21 14.30 4.72
C TYR A 226 4.13 14.59 3.55
N ILE A 227 4.30 13.60 2.66
CA ILE A 227 5.03 13.75 1.40
C ILE A 227 4.22 13.17 0.25
N VAL A 228 4.11 13.91 -0.86
CA VAL A 228 3.66 13.38 -2.16
C VAL A 228 4.83 13.48 -3.13
N SER A 229 5.19 12.36 -3.74
CA SER A 229 6.13 12.31 -4.85
C SER A 229 5.39 12.14 -6.16
N TYR A 230 5.54 13.11 -7.06
CA TYR A 230 5.02 13.08 -8.42
C TYR A 230 6.18 13.08 -9.40
N THR A 231 6.68 11.88 -9.70
CA THR A 231 8.00 11.72 -10.34
C THR A 231 8.03 10.48 -11.24
N HIS A 232 9.16 10.24 -11.89
CA HIS A 232 9.45 8.91 -12.44
C HIS A 232 9.97 7.99 -11.33
N GLY A 233 9.92 6.68 -11.56
CA GLY A 233 10.35 5.67 -10.58
C GLY A 233 10.96 4.44 -11.23
N SER A 234 11.89 3.84 -10.50
CA SER A 234 12.36 2.46 -10.63
C SER A 234 12.04 1.73 -9.32
N PRO A 235 12.24 0.40 -9.23
CA PRO A 235 12.07 -0.31 -7.96
C PRO A 235 12.80 0.34 -6.79
N ASP A 236 14.01 0.86 -7.01
CA ASP A 236 14.94 1.30 -5.96
C ASP A 236 15.13 2.82 -5.83
N ALA A 237 14.50 3.63 -6.68
CA ALA A 237 14.70 5.08 -6.69
C ALA A 237 13.56 5.87 -7.36
N LEU A 238 13.47 7.16 -7.01
CA LEU A 238 12.71 8.16 -7.76
C LEU A 238 13.65 8.99 -8.63
N TRP A 239 13.12 9.43 -9.78
CA TRP A 239 13.88 10.13 -10.80
C TRP A 239 13.13 11.37 -11.28
N THR A 240 13.91 12.40 -11.61
CA THR A 240 13.42 13.65 -12.22
C THR A 240 14.22 13.98 -13.48
N ARG A 241 13.72 14.93 -14.27
CA ARG A 241 14.44 15.50 -15.40
C ARG A 241 14.94 16.89 -15.02
N THR A 242 16.22 17.14 -15.28
CA THR A 242 16.80 18.49 -15.20
C THR A 242 16.17 19.40 -16.25
N SER A 243 16.37 20.72 -16.13
CA SER A 243 15.98 21.69 -17.16
C SER A 243 16.61 21.41 -18.53
N GLU A 244 17.75 20.73 -18.57
CA GLU A 244 18.41 20.26 -19.80
C GLU A 244 17.86 18.92 -20.33
N GLY A 245 16.83 18.36 -19.69
CA GLY A 245 16.22 17.07 -20.06
C GLY A 245 17.03 15.85 -19.63
N LYS A 246 18.13 15.99 -18.89
CA LYS A 246 18.90 14.83 -18.36
C LYS A 246 18.22 14.21 -17.16
N TRP A 247 18.27 12.88 -17.06
CA TRP A 247 17.84 12.14 -15.88
C TRP A 247 18.70 12.49 -14.66
N LYS A 248 18.05 12.64 -13.52
CA LYS A 248 18.69 12.85 -12.22
C LYS A 248 17.94 12.08 -11.15
N THR A 249 18.67 11.43 -10.27
CA THR A 249 18.12 10.73 -9.11
C THR A 249 17.60 11.75 -8.10
N LEU A 250 16.42 11.49 -7.54
CA LEU A 250 15.79 12.33 -6.53
C LEU A 250 15.93 11.74 -5.12
N ILE A 251 15.62 10.45 -4.98
CA ILE A 251 15.81 9.69 -3.73
C ILE A 251 16.04 8.22 -4.10
N THR A 252 17.01 7.58 -3.46
CA THR A 252 17.30 6.14 -3.57
C THR A 252 16.86 5.38 -2.30
N CYS A 253 16.92 4.05 -2.33
CA CYS A 253 16.82 3.24 -1.11
C CYS A 253 17.90 3.57 -0.06
N GLU A 254 19.09 3.99 -0.46
CA GLU A 254 20.13 4.43 0.48
C GLU A 254 19.73 5.73 1.17
N ASP A 255 19.24 6.69 0.37
CA ASP A 255 18.73 7.97 0.88
C ASP A 255 17.55 7.78 1.83
N ALA A 256 16.62 6.87 1.51
CA ALA A 256 15.48 6.52 2.35
C ALA A 256 15.91 6.00 3.74
N ARG A 257 16.97 5.19 3.80
CA ARG A 257 17.55 4.68 5.07
C ARG A 257 18.30 5.76 5.85
N ALA A 258 18.72 6.83 5.19
CA ALA A 258 19.41 7.97 5.81
C ALA A 258 18.46 9.09 6.28
N ILE A 259 17.15 8.97 6.03
CA ILE A 259 16.14 9.85 6.64
C ILE A 259 16.18 9.64 8.15
N ASN A 260 16.18 10.73 8.93
CA ASN A 260 16.34 10.69 10.39
C ASN A 260 15.16 11.25 11.19
N LYS A 261 14.09 11.65 10.51
CA LYS A 261 12.85 12.15 11.12
C LYS A 261 11.67 11.30 10.66
N THR A 262 10.79 10.95 11.59
CA THR A 262 9.55 10.25 11.29
C THR A 262 8.48 11.22 10.81
N TYR A 263 7.63 10.76 9.90
CA TYR A 263 6.48 11.50 9.38
C TYR A 263 5.35 10.52 9.03
N GLY A 264 4.19 11.04 8.61
CA GLY A 264 2.98 10.26 8.45
C GLY A 264 2.96 9.46 7.15
N VAL A 265 2.38 10.04 6.10
CA VAL A 265 2.13 9.36 4.81
C VAL A 265 3.12 9.85 3.75
N HIS A 266 3.74 8.91 3.05
CA HIS A 266 4.45 9.15 1.78
C HIS A 266 3.68 8.54 0.61
N TYR A 267 3.02 9.38 -0.20
CA TYR A 267 2.32 8.92 -1.40
C TYR A 267 3.25 9.02 -2.62
N LEU A 268 3.61 7.88 -3.21
CA LEU A 268 4.47 7.77 -4.38
C LEU A 268 3.62 7.59 -5.64
N ILE A 269 3.50 8.66 -6.44
CA ILE A 269 3.00 8.63 -7.82
C ILE A 269 4.23 8.45 -8.72
N ALA A 270 4.71 7.20 -8.77
CA ALA A 270 5.91 6.81 -9.50
C ALA A 270 5.85 5.32 -9.86
N CYS A 271 6.35 4.98 -11.05
CA CYS A 271 6.37 3.59 -11.52
C CYS A 271 7.25 2.72 -10.61
N PHE A 272 6.81 1.48 -10.36
CA PHE A 272 7.57 0.39 -9.75
C PHE A 272 8.14 0.63 -8.33
N ALA A 273 7.97 1.79 -7.71
CA ALA A 273 8.54 2.10 -6.40
C ALA A 273 8.06 1.15 -5.28
N GLY A 274 6.93 0.47 -5.49
CA GLY A 274 6.38 -0.58 -4.61
C GLY A 274 6.52 -2.00 -5.16
N ALA A 275 7.44 -2.27 -6.10
CA ALA A 275 7.59 -3.60 -6.70
C ALA A 275 8.44 -4.51 -5.78
N LEU A 276 7.81 -5.21 -4.83
CA LEU A 276 8.50 -6.15 -3.94
C LEU A 276 9.12 -7.36 -4.66
N ASP A 277 8.59 -7.69 -5.85
CA ASP A 277 8.98 -8.85 -6.63
C ASP A 277 9.98 -8.52 -7.75
N LEU A 278 10.45 -7.27 -7.83
CA LEU A 278 11.41 -6.81 -8.84
C LEU A 278 12.65 -6.21 -8.16
N GLY A 279 13.82 -6.61 -8.65
CA GLY A 279 15.11 -6.15 -8.12
C GLY A 279 15.43 -6.76 -6.75
N ASN A 280 16.40 -6.16 -6.05
CA ASN A 280 16.84 -6.64 -4.73
C ASN A 280 16.08 -5.98 -3.58
N GLU A 281 15.50 -4.80 -3.81
CA GLU A 281 14.83 -3.99 -2.80
C GLU A 281 13.88 -3.00 -3.50
N SER A 282 12.74 -2.73 -2.88
CA SER A 282 11.84 -1.66 -3.33
C SER A 282 12.01 -0.40 -2.47
N LEU A 283 11.83 0.77 -3.07
CA LEU A 283 11.90 2.05 -2.36
C LEU A 283 10.82 2.12 -1.28
N ALA A 284 9.63 1.61 -1.54
CA ALA A 284 8.55 1.55 -0.56
C ALA A 284 8.94 0.68 0.65
N ARG A 285 9.60 -0.46 0.42
CA ARG A 285 10.13 -1.31 1.49
C ARG A 285 11.23 -0.59 2.28
N ALA A 286 12.22 -0.01 1.60
CA ALA A 286 13.29 0.75 2.25
C ALA A 286 12.77 1.92 3.10
N LEU A 287 11.73 2.63 2.64
CA LEU A 287 11.08 3.70 3.38
C LEU A 287 10.31 3.18 4.60
N ILE A 288 9.48 2.15 4.44
CA ILE A 288 8.63 1.67 5.55
C ILE A 288 9.44 0.93 6.62
N THR A 289 10.57 0.31 6.28
CA THR A 289 11.38 -0.43 7.26
C THR A 289 12.57 0.33 7.82
N SER A 290 12.84 1.53 7.31
CA SER A 290 13.78 2.45 7.96
C SER A 290 13.32 2.78 9.40
N PRO A 291 14.23 2.88 10.39
CA PRO A 291 13.91 3.26 11.76
C PRO A 291 13.23 4.63 11.89
N ALA A 292 13.49 5.53 10.93
CA ALA A 292 12.79 6.79 10.75
C ALA A 292 12.09 6.81 9.38
N GLY A 293 11.58 7.97 8.95
CA GLY A 293 10.81 8.08 7.72
C GLY A 293 9.30 7.85 7.92
N PRO A 294 8.57 7.44 6.88
CA PRO A 294 7.11 7.38 6.92
C PRO A 294 6.58 6.26 7.81
N ALA A 295 5.41 6.48 8.40
CA ALA A 295 4.58 5.45 9.01
C ALA A 295 3.72 4.70 7.97
N VAL A 296 3.39 5.35 6.86
CA VAL A 296 2.65 4.76 5.73
C VAL A 296 3.28 5.16 4.40
N VAL A 297 3.46 4.22 3.48
CA VAL A 297 3.87 4.47 2.10
C VAL A 297 2.81 3.94 1.14
N ILE A 298 2.37 4.74 0.18
CA ILE A 298 1.45 4.30 -0.88
C ILE A 298 2.22 4.30 -2.19
N ALA A 299 2.39 3.12 -2.81
CA ALA A 299 3.25 2.99 -3.99
C ALA A 299 2.71 1.98 -5.00
N SER A 300 3.06 2.15 -6.28
CA SER A 300 2.67 1.22 -7.33
C SER A 300 3.69 0.10 -7.47
N SER A 301 3.22 -1.15 -7.54
CA SER A 301 4.03 -2.33 -7.83
C SER A 301 4.43 -2.42 -9.30
N ARG A 302 3.78 -1.66 -10.18
CA ARG A 302 4.01 -1.62 -11.63
C ARG A 302 3.95 -0.18 -12.14
N VAL A 303 3.74 -0.03 -13.45
CA VAL A 303 3.61 1.28 -14.11
C VAL A 303 2.51 2.09 -13.44
N GLU A 304 2.85 3.34 -13.15
CA GLU A 304 1.92 4.34 -12.70
C GLU A 304 1.59 5.24 -13.89
N VAL A 305 0.31 5.52 -14.11
CA VAL A 305 -0.08 6.63 -15.00
C VAL A 305 -0.25 7.85 -14.12
N PHE A 306 0.19 8.99 -14.65
CA PHE A 306 0.09 10.31 -14.02
C PHE A 306 -1.38 10.78 -13.92
N ASP A 307 -2.18 10.05 -13.15
CA ASP A 307 -3.58 10.32 -12.87
C ASP A 307 -3.72 10.69 -11.39
N ILE A 308 -4.15 11.93 -11.13
CA ILE A 308 -4.35 12.45 -9.78
C ILE A 308 -5.75 12.20 -9.25
N GLN A 309 -6.66 11.55 -9.99
CA GLN A 309 -8.06 11.40 -9.57
C GLN A 309 -8.19 10.61 -8.26
N ILE A 310 -7.43 9.54 -8.10
CA ILE A 310 -7.47 8.70 -6.88
C ILE A 310 -6.72 9.41 -5.75
N SER A 311 -5.51 9.93 -6.03
CA SER A 311 -4.71 10.59 -5.00
C SER A 311 -5.39 11.84 -4.43
N SER A 312 -6.00 12.67 -5.29
CA SER A 312 -6.75 13.86 -4.86
C SER A 312 -7.93 13.51 -3.95
N LYS A 313 -8.74 12.51 -4.33
CA LYS A 313 -9.85 12.02 -3.50
C LYS A 313 -9.35 11.43 -2.19
N PHE A 314 -8.27 10.65 -2.23
CA PHE A 314 -7.64 10.08 -1.03
C PHE A 314 -7.25 11.18 -0.04
N TRP A 315 -6.52 12.20 -0.47
CA TRP A 315 -6.11 13.30 0.42
C TRP A 315 -7.31 14.09 0.95
N GLY A 316 -8.32 14.35 0.11
CA GLY A 316 -9.55 14.99 0.54
C GLY A 316 -10.32 14.21 1.61
N PHE A 317 -10.41 12.88 1.47
CA PHE A 317 -11.01 12.03 2.49
C PHE A 317 -10.14 11.90 3.74
N LEU A 318 -8.81 11.81 3.58
CA LEU A 318 -7.88 11.66 4.70
C LEU A 318 -7.95 12.87 5.62
N PHE A 319 -7.86 14.08 5.09
CA PHE A 319 -7.95 15.29 5.93
C PHE A 319 -9.35 15.54 6.48
N LYS A 320 -10.39 14.93 5.90
CA LYS A 320 -11.75 15.04 6.43
C LYS A 320 -12.04 14.04 7.54
N THR A 321 -11.46 12.83 7.45
CA THR A 321 -11.86 11.69 8.29
C THR A 321 -10.75 11.20 9.22
N GLY A 322 -9.50 11.50 8.91
CA GLY A 322 -8.32 10.96 9.57
C GLY A 322 -8.03 9.48 9.26
N ASP A 323 -8.95 8.74 8.67
CA ASP A 323 -8.82 7.28 8.47
C ASP A 323 -8.08 6.96 7.17
N VAL A 324 -6.85 6.46 7.27
CA VAL A 324 -5.99 6.16 6.11
C VAL A 324 -6.63 5.11 5.19
N GLY A 325 -7.05 3.98 5.76
CA GLY A 325 -7.57 2.85 5.00
C GLY A 325 -8.89 3.18 4.31
N MET A 326 -9.85 3.71 5.06
CA MET A 326 -11.18 4.00 4.53
C MET A 326 -11.14 5.16 3.53
N SER A 327 -10.29 6.16 3.73
CA SER A 327 -10.09 7.24 2.74
C SER A 327 -9.61 6.70 1.40
N PHE A 328 -8.76 5.67 1.42
CA PHE A 328 -8.30 5.02 0.18
C PHE A 328 -9.40 4.19 -0.47
N ILE A 329 -10.17 3.42 0.32
CA ILE A 329 -11.32 2.65 -0.17
C ILE A 329 -12.36 3.55 -0.84
N ASP A 330 -12.71 4.67 -0.20
CA ASP A 330 -13.69 5.62 -0.73
C ASP A 330 -13.19 6.26 -2.03
N ALA A 331 -11.90 6.61 -2.11
CA ALA A 331 -11.29 7.11 -3.34
C ALA A 331 -11.34 6.09 -4.47
N LEU A 332 -11.02 4.82 -4.18
CA LEU A 332 -11.08 3.73 -5.15
C LEU A 332 -12.50 3.43 -5.61
N GLN A 333 -13.46 3.36 -4.69
CA GLN A 333 -14.85 3.08 -5.03
C GLN A 333 -15.42 4.16 -5.94
N LEU A 334 -15.13 5.44 -5.68
CA LEU A 334 -15.54 6.53 -6.58
C LEU A 334 -14.93 6.38 -7.97
N TYR A 335 -13.65 6.00 -8.08
CA TYR A 335 -12.98 5.82 -9.36
C TYR A 335 -13.51 4.60 -10.14
N LEU A 336 -13.75 3.49 -9.45
CA LEU A 336 -14.28 2.24 -10.00
C LEU A 336 -15.72 2.35 -10.48
N CYS A 337 -16.49 3.28 -9.91
CA CYS A 337 -17.88 3.54 -10.27
C CYS A 337 -18.03 4.72 -11.23
N ASP A 338 -16.94 5.31 -11.72
CA ASP A 338 -16.99 6.41 -12.68
C ASP A 338 -17.26 5.89 -14.09
N GLN A 339 -18.43 6.26 -14.65
CA GLN A 339 -18.86 5.86 -15.99
C GLN A 339 -18.06 6.52 -17.11
N GLU A 340 -17.39 7.64 -16.84
CA GLU A 340 -16.48 8.28 -17.79
C GLU A 340 -15.15 7.52 -17.89
N VAL A 341 -14.80 6.74 -16.85
CA VAL A 341 -13.59 5.91 -16.80
C VAL A 341 -13.85 4.48 -17.25
N PHE A 342 -14.95 3.87 -16.77
CA PHE A 342 -15.26 2.45 -16.97
C PHE A 342 -16.63 2.22 -17.63
N SER A 343 -16.72 1.12 -18.38
CA SER A 343 -17.96 0.65 -19.01
C SER A 343 -18.43 -0.66 -18.38
N SER A 344 -19.75 -0.90 -18.39
CA SER A 344 -20.33 -2.17 -17.94
C SER A 344 -20.15 -3.32 -18.95
N SER A 345 -19.75 -3.03 -20.19
CA SER A 345 -19.63 -4.02 -21.27
C SER A 345 -18.24 -4.10 -21.91
N GLU A 346 -17.41 -3.07 -21.76
CA GLU A 346 -16.07 -3.00 -22.35
C GLU A 346 -15.01 -2.89 -21.25
N ARG A 347 -14.07 -3.83 -21.22
CA ARG A 347 -13.00 -3.84 -20.22
C ARG A 347 -11.97 -2.74 -20.49
N ARG A 348 -11.70 -1.91 -19.48
CA ARG A 348 -10.70 -0.84 -19.48
C ARG A 348 -9.47 -1.23 -18.63
N PHE A 349 -8.73 -2.25 -19.08
CA PHE A 349 -7.61 -2.80 -18.30
C PHE A 349 -6.53 -1.77 -17.92
N GLN A 350 -6.14 -0.88 -18.83
CA GLN A 350 -5.14 0.17 -18.54
C GLN A 350 -5.60 1.10 -17.40
N LYS A 351 -6.87 1.47 -17.38
CA LYS A 351 -7.45 2.28 -16.30
C LYS A 351 -7.60 1.47 -15.01
N TYR A 352 -7.86 0.18 -15.12
CA TYR A 352 -7.93 -0.73 -13.97
C TYR A 352 -6.55 -0.91 -13.31
N ASN A 353 -5.48 -0.98 -14.12
CA ASN A 353 -4.10 -1.15 -13.65
C ASN A 353 -3.62 -0.02 -12.75
N LEU A 354 -4.17 1.19 -12.91
CA LEU A 354 -3.83 2.38 -12.14
C LEU A 354 -3.91 2.16 -10.63
N TYR A 355 -4.93 1.44 -10.17
CA TYR A 355 -5.07 1.10 -8.76
C TYR A 355 -4.86 -0.38 -8.48
N LEU A 356 -5.01 -1.27 -9.47
CA LEU A 356 -4.78 -2.70 -9.24
C LEU A 356 -3.41 -2.95 -8.63
N THR A 357 -2.44 -2.13 -9.03
CA THR A 357 -1.04 -2.24 -8.62
C THR A 357 -0.68 -1.32 -7.45
N LYS A 358 -1.62 -0.53 -6.92
CA LYS A 358 -1.39 0.31 -5.75
C LYS A 358 -1.40 -0.52 -4.47
N VAL A 359 -0.29 -0.47 -3.76
CA VAL A 359 -0.09 -1.16 -2.49
C VAL A 359 0.15 -0.13 -1.40
N ILE A 360 -0.47 -0.35 -0.24
CA ILE A 360 -0.26 0.46 0.96
C ILE A 360 0.66 -0.33 1.88
N TYR A 361 1.79 0.27 2.20
CA TYR A 361 2.80 -0.25 3.10
C TYR A 361 2.71 0.47 4.44
N GLY A 362 2.66 -0.28 5.54
CA GLY A 362 2.44 0.28 6.87
C GLY A 362 1.06 -0.06 7.42
N ASP A 363 0.73 0.58 8.53
CA ASP A 363 -0.54 0.37 9.19
C ASP A 363 -1.70 1.07 8.45
N ILE A 364 -2.55 0.25 7.85
CA ILE A 364 -3.74 0.71 7.11
C ILE A 364 -4.88 1.17 8.03
N SER A 365 -4.83 0.80 9.32
CA SER A 365 -5.89 1.11 10.29
C SER A 365 -5.69 2.47 10.99
N TRP A 366 -4.64 3.21 10.64
CA TRP A 366 -4.30 4.43 11.33
C TRP A 366 -5.40 5.48 11.18
N ARG A 367 -5.94 5.93 12.32
CA ARG A 367 -6.84 7.07 12.45
C ARG A 367 -6.02 8.26 12.96
N ILE A 368 -5.70 9.18 12.07
CA ILE A 368 -5.04 10.45 12.40
C ILE A 368 -6.06 11.31 13.14
N VAL A 369 -5.84 11.47 14.45
CA VAL A 369 -6.67 12.35 15.28
C VAL A 369 -6.11 13.76 15.13
N GLU A 370 -6.83 14.64 14.46
CA GLU A 370 -6.60 16.08 14.62
C GLU A 370 -7.14 16.46 16.00
N ASP A 371 -6.35 17.16 16.81
CA ASP A 371 -6.88 17.82 18.00
C ASP A 371 -7.95 18.79 17.51
N ALA A 372 -9.21 18.39 17.64
CA ALA A 372 -10.36 19.17 17.21
C ALA A 372 -10.48 20.41 18.10
N GLU A 373 -9.79 21.49 17.72
CA GLU A 373 -10.35 22.81 17.94
C GLU A 373 -11.45 23.02 16.89
N ASP A 374 -12.66 23.11 17.44
CA ASP A 374 -13.97 23.23 16.83
C ASP A 374 -14.05 24.42 15.85
N ASP A 375 -13.71 24.21 14.58
CA ASP A 375 -14.13 25.09 13.48
C ASP A 375 -14.73 24.24 12.35
N MET A 376 -16.06 24.12 12.43
CA MET A 376 -16.96 23.55 11.45
C MET A 376 -16.83 24.28 10.09
N TYR A 377 -15.94 23.84 9.22
CA TYR A 377 -15.93 24.26 7.82
C TYR A 377 -16.93 23.43 7.01
N ASP A 378 -18.09 24.02 6.79
CA ASP A 378 -19.13 23.57 5.88
C ASP A 378 -18.59 23.47 4.45
N LEU A 379 -18.25 22.26 4.01
CA LEU A 379 -17.95 21.94 2.62
C LEU A 379 -19.26 21.74 1.84
N SER A 380 -20.07 22.80 1.73
CA SER A 380 -21.13 22.87 0.73
C SER A 380 -20.52 23.24 -0.63
N VAL A 381 -20.04 22.24 -1.37
CA VAL A 381 -19.64 22.43 -2.77
C VAL A 381 -20.91 22.52 -3.62
N HIS A 382 -21.31 23.74 -3.99
CA HIS A 382 -22.29 23.96 -5.05
C HIS A 382 -21.70 23.54 -6.40
N TYR A 383 -22.30 22.52 -7.03
CA TYR A 383 -22.08 22.23 -8.44
C TYR A 383 -22.58 23.40 -9.27
N ALA A 384 -21.67 24.27 -9.71
CA ALA A 384 -21.94 25.17 -10.82
C ALA A 384 -21.83 24.36 -12.12
N GLN A 385 -22.94 24.26 -12.86
CA GLN A 385 -22.97 23.79 -14.23
C GLN A 385 -22.00 24.63 -15.08
N PRO A 386 -21.18 24.05 -15.97
CA PRO A 386 -20.31 24.83 -16.82
C PRO A 386 -21.14 25.52 -17.92
N GLU A 387 -21.29 26.84 -17.82
CA GLU A 387 -21.61 27.66 -18.99
C GLU A 387 -20.39 27.71 -19.92
N SER A 388 -20.70 27.67 -21.21
CA SER A 388 -19.83 27.44 -22.33
C SER A 388 -18.91 28.63 -22.68
N HIS A 389 -17.90 28.29 -23.49
CA HIS A 389 -17.05 29.15 -24.32
C HIS A 389 -15.68 29.55 -23.75
N LEU A 390 -14.73 28.63 -23.91
CA LEU A 390 -13.39 28.95 -24.43
C LEU A 390 -12.94 27.80 -25.32
N GLU A 391 -13.02 28.00 -26.63
CA GLU A 391 -12.39 27.12 -27.61
C GLU A 391 -10.87 27.23 -27.46
N THR A 392 -10.25 26.18 -26.94
CA THR A 392 -8.85 25.87 -27.24
C THR A 392 -8.83 24.55 -27.99
N SER A 393 -8.68 24.64 -29.31
CA SER A 393 -8.45 23.50 -30.18
C SER A 393 -7.10 22.86 -29.82
N PHE A 394 -7.12 21.77 -29.05
CA PHE A 394 -6.01 20.83 -29.04
C PHE A 394 -6.13 19.96 -30.28
N ASN A 395 -5.23 20.19 -31.23
CA ASN A 395 -5.09 19.39 -32.44
C ASN A 395 -4.57 18.01 -32.03
N VAL A 396 -5.47 17.02 -31.95
CA VAL A 396 -5.15 15.61 -31.74
C VAL A 396 -4.83 15.01 -33.10
N ASP A 397 -3.69 15.37 -33.68
CA ASP A 397 -3.11 14.72 -34.86
C ASP A 397 -1.64 15.13 -34.96
N GLU A 398 -0.80 14.42 -34.21
CA GLU A 398 0.63 14.13 -34.47
C GLU A 398 1.25 13.58 -33.17
N ALA A 399 0.85 12.37 -32.78
CA ALA A 399 1.63 11.57 -31.85
C ALA A 399 2.86 11.04 -32.63
N PRO A 400 4.11 11.35 -32.24
CA PRO A 400 5.26 10.71 -32.87
C PRO A 400 5.21 9.22 -32.54
N SER A 401 5.36 8.37 -33.56
CA SER A 401 5.45 6.92 -33.36
C SER A 401 6.60 6.59 -32.38
N LEU A 402 6.27 5.83 -31.33
CA LEU A 402 7.16 5.23 -30.34
C LEU A 402 8.08 4.16 -30.98
N SER A 403 8.92 4.56 -31.94
CA SER A 403 9.87 3.67 -32.63
C SER A 403 11.31 4.18 -32.63
N LYS A 404 11.60 5.24 -31.87
CA LYS A 404 12.95 5.84 -31.77
C LYS A 404 13.41 6.17 -30.35
N ILE A 405 12.65 5.83 -29.33
CA ILE A 405 12.99 6.12 -27.92
C ILE A 405 13.60 4.89 -27.21
N ASP A 406 13.68 3.73 -27.87
CA ASP A 406 13.86 2.45 -27.18
C ASP A 406 15.25 1.78 -27.25
N GLU A 407 16.25 2.25 -28.01
CA GLU A 407 17.49 1.45 -28.10
C GLU A 407 18.49 1.67 -26.94
N GLU A 408 18.63 2.89 -26.39
CA GLU A 408 19.69 3.15 -25.40
C GLU A 408 19.30 2.82 -23.95
N ILE A 409 18.01 2.88 -23.60
CA ILE A 409 17.51 2.48 -22.26
C ILE A 409 17.49 0.95 -22.11
N ILE A 410 17.23 0.23 -23.21
CA ILE A 410 17.14 -1.24 -23.20
C ILE A 410 18.52 -1.87 -23.06
N VAL A 411 19.57 -1.35 -23.72
CA VAL A 411 20.91 -1.98 -23.69
C VAL A 411 21.55 -1.95 -22.29
N LEU A 412 21.37 -0.89 -21.51
CA LEU A 412 22.03 -0.77 -20.19
C LEU A 412 21.32 -1.55 -19.08
N SER A 413 20.00 -1.67 -19.11
CA SER A 413 19.22 -2.41 -18.10
C SER A 413 19.15 -3.92 -18.38
N SER A 414 19.12 -4.33 -19.65
CA SER A 414 19.08 -5.76 -20.03
C SER A 414 20.43 -6.47 -19.92
N ILE A 415 21.56 -5.77 -20.08
CA ILE A 415 22.90 -6.34 -19.88
C ILE A 415 23.12 -6.75 -18.41
N PHE A 416 22.56 -6.02 -17.43
CA PHE A 416 22.69 -6.37 -16.01
C PHE A 416 21.77 -7.51 -15.55
N LEU A 417 20.63 -7.70 -16.23
CA LEU A 417 19.67 -8.78 -15.94
C LEU A 417 20.01 -10.11 -16.62
N LEU A 418 20.66 -10.11 -17.79
CA LEU A 418 20.98 -11.33 -18.55
C LEU A 418 22.15 -12.14 -17.97
N VAL A 419 23.13 -11.50 -17.33
CA VAL A 419 24.34 -12.18 -16.85
C VAL A 419 24.08 -13.13 -15.67
N PRO A 420 23.26 -12.79 -14.64
CA PRO A 420 22.93 -13.72 -13.56
C PRO A 420 21.99 -14.86 -14.00
N LEU A 421 21.06 -14.59 -14.93
CA LEU A 421 20.08 -15.55 -15.45
C LEU A 421 20.72 -16.63 -16.34
N LEU A 422 21.71 -16.27 -17.16
CA LEU A 422 22.50 -17.24 -17.93
C LEU A 422 23.35 -18.14 -17.02
N LEU A 423 23.92 -17.59 -15.94
CA LEU A 423 24.69 -18.36 -14.95
C LEU A 423 23.80 -19.36 -14.18
N TYR A 424 22.56 -18.98 -13.85
CA TYR A 424 21.58 -19.88 -13.24
C TYR A 424 21.14 -21.01 -14.19
N TYR A 425 20.91 -20.69 -15.48
CA TYR A 425 20.54 -21.67 -16.50
C TYR A 425 21.66 -22.70 -16.79
N PHE A 426 22.93 -22.29 -16.77
CA PHE A 426 24.07 -23.19 -16.95
C PHE A 426 24.37 -24.09 -15.73
N LEU A 427 23.97 -23.68 -14.52
CA LEU A 427 24.12 -24.50 -13.31
C LEU A 427 23.05 -25.59 -13.17
N ILE A 428 21.86 -25.39 -13.74
CA ILE A 428 20.77 -26.37 -13.73
C ILE A 428 20.96 -27.47 -14.79
N LEU A 429 21.59 -27.16 -15.94
CA LEU A 429 21.81 -28.12 -17.03
C LEU A 429 23.07 -29.00 -16.85
N ARG A 430 23.77 -28.92 -15.72
CA ARG A 430 24.96 -29.73 -15.41
C ARG A 430 24.83 -30.67 -14.20
N ARG A 431 23.61 -30.96 -13.75
CA ARG A 431 23.34 -32.06 -12.81
C ARG A 431 22.47 -33.14 -13.42
#